data_AF-A0A0N0V572-F1
#
_entry.id   AF-A0A0N0V572-F1
#
_cell.length_a   1.000
_cell.length_b   1.000
_cell.length_c   1.000
_cell.angle_alpha   90.00
_cell.angle_beta   90.00
_cell.angle_gamma   90.00
#
_symmetry.space_group_name_H-M   'P 1'
#
loop_
_entity.id
_entity.type
_entity.pdbx_description
1 polymer ?
#
loop_
_entity_poly.entity_id
_entity_poly.type
_entity_poly.pdbx_seq_one_letter_code
_entity_poly.pdbx_strand_id
1 'polypeptide(L)'
;MVAASSSHPTTEEPIRSMEEQCLRTQAVVADTARSKRRRQDEPPRRYDGDSPLSPPDSTLRTINNSRGDLPHTDRMHTYADSCLPEELGQLVTGASIQELESVFPEYISGAIRRDHSVDGDRMSAAITMNFPPRSIGDVACIMTLVVEPNKVERLAMLLFGAHLESDGGSREVVLQGGTRVRPHPQFLLQGSPSKAISEVFGLETAAAIAAAPYRKQEILMGTWATRCVTMTIYVEAHEPALINLNLGLKQGFKIHDKLYTSGEI
;
A
#
# COMPACT_ATOMS: atom_id res chain seq x y z
N MET A 1 17.13 -12.74 55.58
CA MET A 1 17.23 -14.06 54.94
C MET A 1 16.29 -14.06 53.75
N VAL A 2 16.76 -14.46 52.55
CA VAL A 2 15.89 -14.68 51.39
C VAL A 2 15.69 -16.18 51.25
N ALA A 3 14.44 -16.62 51.14
CA ALA A 3 14.14 -18.04 50.95
C ALA A 3 14.39 -18.42 49.49
N ALA A 4 15.16 -19.48 49.25
CA ALA A 4 15.32 -20.05 47.92
C ALA A 4 14.04 -20.83 47.56
N SER A 5 13.32 -20.38 46.53
CA SER A 5 12.16 -21.09 45.99
C SER A 5 12.62 -22.29 45.16
N SER A 6 12.59 -23.48 45.74
CA SER A 6 12.81 -24.74 45.02
C SER A 6 11.72 -24.95 43.97
N SER A 7 12.10 -25.25 42.74
CA SER A 7 11.21 -25.71 41.67
C SER A 7 10.45 -26.98 42.06
N HIS A 8 9.28 -27.19 41.46
CA HIS A 8 8.54 -28.44 41.64
C HIS A 8 9.20 -29.53 40.78
N PRO A 9 9.41 -30.77 41.26
CA PRO A 9 10.15 -31.80 40.51
C PRO A 9 9.53 -32.11 39.14
N THR A 10 8.21 -31.92 39.00
CA THR A 10 7.46 -32.06 37.73
C THR A 10 7.87 -31.05 36.65
N THR A 11 8.54 -29.95 37.00
CA THR A 11 8.95 -28.90 36.03
C THR A 11 10.43 -28.92 35.66
N GLU A 12 11.25 -29.74 36.32
CA GLU A 12 12.71 -29.70 36.14
C GLU A 12 13.19 -30.43 34.88
N GLU A 13 12.58 -31.58 34.52
CA GLU A 13 12.91 -32.30 33.28
C GLU A 13 12.58 -31.48 32.00
N PRO A 14 11.42 -30.82 31.86
CA PRO A 14 11.14 -29.94 30.72
C PRO A 14 12.13 -28.78 30.57
N ILE A 15 12.51 -28.14 31.68
CA ILE A 15 13.48 -27.02 31.67
C ILE A 15 14.85 -27.51 31.21
N ARG A 16 15.36 -28.58 31.81
CA ARG A 16 16.67 -29.16 31.46
C ARG A 16 16.72 -29.64 30.01
N SER A 17 15.65 -30.25 29.51
CA SER A 17 15.53 -30.67 28.11
C SER A 17 15.65 -29.48 27.15
N MET A 18 14.97 -28.36 27.46
CA MET A 18 15.03 -27.12 26.68
C MET A 18 16.43 -26.47 26.71
N GLU A 19 17.11 -26.47 27.86
CA GLU A 19 18.47 -25.96 28.00
C GLU A 19 19.49 -26.77 27.18
N GLU A 20 19.45 -28.10 27.27
CA GLU A 20 20.32 -28.98 26.46
C GLU A 20 20.06 -28.82 24.95
N GLN A 21 18.81 -28.61 24.54
CA GLN A 21 18.46 -28.34 23.13
C GLN A 21 18.96 -26.96 22.65
N CYS A 22 18.91 -25.94 23.52
CA CYS A 22 19.44 -24.61 23.22
C CYS A 22 20.96 -24.64 23.02
N LEU A 23 21.70 -25.30 23.94
CA LEU A 23 23.16 -25.45 23.87
C LEU A 23 23.61 -26.20 22.59
N ARG A 24 22.92 -27.29 22.22
CA ARG A 24 23.19 -28.01 20.97
C ARG A 24 22.98 -27.13 19.73
N THR A 25 21.95 -26.28 19.75
CA THR A 25 21.66 -25.36 18.63
C THR A 25 22.77 -24.31 18.46
N GLN A 26 23.28 -23.73 19.56
CA GLN A 26 24.35 -22.73 19.50
C GLN A 26 25.67 -23.30 18.94
N ALA A 27 26.02 -24.55 19.29
CA ALA A 27 27.23 -25.20 18.79
C ALA A 27 27.24 -25.33 17.25
N VAL A 28 26.11 -25.71 16.63
CA VAL A 28 25.98 -25.84 15.17
C VAL A 28 26.11 -24.48 14.45
N VAL A 29 25.63 -23.40 15.07
CA VAL A 29 25.79 -22.04 14.53
C VAL A 29 27.25 -21.57 14.58
N ALA A 30 28.00 -21.95 15.62
CA ALA A 30 29.42 -21.58 15.75
C ALA A 30 30.31 -22.18 14.64
N ASP A 31 30.15 -23.48 14.32
CA ASP A 31 30.95 -24.13 13.28
C ASP A 31 30.60 -23.65 11.86
N THR A 32 29.32 -23.40 11.58
CA THR A 32 28.91 -22.84 10.27
C THR A 32 29.41 -21.41 10.05
N ALA A 33 29.53 -20.61 11.12
CA ALA A 33 30.19 -19.30 11.06
C ALA A 33 31.71 -19.42 10.81
N ARG A 34 32.38 -20.37 11.46
CA ARG A 34 33.84 -20.58 11.33
C ARG A 34 34.25 -21.02 9.92
N SER A 35 33.44 -21.86 9.27
CA SER A 35 33.68 -22.35 7.91
C SER A 35 33.74 -21.22 6.86
N LYS A 36 32.89 -20.20 6.98
CA LYS A 36 32.77 -19.12 5.98
C LYS A 36 33.95 -18.14 5.94
N ARG A 37 34.77 -18.04 7.00
CA ARG A 37 35.92 -17.11 7.05
C ARG A 37 37.17 -17.59 6.31
N ARG A 38 37.19 -18.82 5.75
CA ARG A 38 38.41 -19.45 5.21
C ARG A 38 38.54 -19.41 3.67
N ARG A 39 38.00 -18.37 3.01
CA ARG A 39 37.97 -18.22 1.53
C ARG A 39 38.22 -16.81 0.99
N GLN A 40 38.92 -15.94 1.74
CA GLN A 40 39.43 -14.67 1.23
C GLN A 40 40.90 -14.49 1.62
N ASP A 41 41.79 -15.09 0.83
CA ASP A 41 43.25 -14.85 0.85
C ASP A 41 43.83 -15.31 -0.50
N GLU A 42 43.74 -14.47 -1.53
CA GLU A 42 44.49 -14.63 -2.79
C GLU A 42 44.89 -13.24 -3.35
N PRO A 43 46.18 -12.98 -3.62
CA PRO A 43 46.67 -11.65 -3.99
C PRO A 43 46.57 -11.35 -5.50
N PRO A 44 46.39 -10.09 -5.91
CA PRO A 44 46.32 -9.71 -7.33
C PRO A 44 47.68 -9.82 -8.02
N ARG A 45 47.70 -10.42 -9.22
CA ARG A 45 48.88 -10.45 -10.09
C ARG A 45 49.02 -9.12 -10.85
N ARG A 46 50.25 -8.58 -10.89
CA ARG A 46 50.63 -7.48 -11.80
C ARG A 46 50.96 -8.02 -13.19
N TYR A 47 50.78 -7.18 -14.20
CA TYR A 47 51.49 -7.27 -15.48
C TYR A 47 51.83 -5.84 -15.96
N ASP A 48 53.10 -5.62 -16.26
CA ASP A 48 53.67 -4.43 -16.89
C ASP A 48 54.38 -4.92 -18.17
N GLY A 49 54.46 -4.12 -19.25
CA GLY A 49 55.35 -4.42 -20.39
C GLY A 49 54.84 -4.16 -21.83
N ASP A 50 54.77 -2.89 -22.22
CA ASP A 50 55.17 -2.33 -23.53
C ASP A 50 54.48 -2.73 -24.87
N SER A 51 54.86 -1.97 -25.92
CA SER A 51 54.24 -1.77 -27.26
C SER A 51 55.29 -2.07 -28.37
N PRO A 52 55.19 -1.67 -29.68
CA PRO A 52 54.12 -0.97 -30.44
C PRO A 52 53.84 -1.55 -31.87
N LEU A 53 52.97 -0.88 -32.66
CA LEU A 53 53.12 -0.56 -34.12
C LEU A 53 51.84 0.13 -34.69
N SER A 54 51.92 0.75 -35.89
CA SER A 54 50.86 1.55 -36.55
C SER A 54 51.08 1.61 -38.08
N PRO A 55 50.22 2.23 -38.94
CA PRO A 55 48.86 2.78 -38.74
C PRO A 55 47.81 1.92 -39.54
N PRO A 56 47.16 2.23 -40.69
CA PRO A 56 47.05 3.44 -41.55
C PRO A 56 45.62 4.01 -41.82
N ASP A 57 45.55 5.34 -41.91
CA ASP A 57 44.76 6.28 -42.75
C ASP A 57 43.40 5.97 -43.47
N SER A 58 42.60 7.06 -43.58
CA SER A 58 41.64 7.40 -44.67
C SER A 58 40.30 6.63 -44.84
N THR A 59 39.20 7.21 -45.36
CA THR A 59 38.98 8.52 -46.04
C THR A 59 37.50 8.99 -45.96
N LEU A 60 37.23 10.29 -45.74
CA LEU A 60 36.09 11.12 -46.27
C LEU A 60 34.63 10.76 -45.83
N ARG A 61 33.61 11.66 -45.80
CA ARG A 61 33.53 13.13 -46.01
C ARG A 61 32.24 13.77 -45.40
N THR A 62 32.34 15.03 -44.97
CA THR A 62 31.42 16.18 -45.20
C THR A 62 29.89 15.98 -44.94
N ILE A 63 29.30 16.54 -43.86
CA ILE A 63 28.84 17.96 -43.69
C ILE A 63 27.58 18.25 -44.54
N ASN A 64 26.44 18.74 -44.00
CA ASN A 64 26.32 20.08 -43.42
C ASN A 64 25.14 20.31 -42.43
N ASN A 65 25.16 21.44 -41.72
CA ASN A 65 24.15 21.90 -40.75
C ASN A 65 23.03 22.74 -41.39
N SER A 66 21.93 22.94 -40.64
CA SER A 66 21.08 24.14 -40.69
C SER A 66 20.53 24.49 -39.29
N ARG A 67 20.24 25.78 -39.06
CA ARG A 67 19.80 26.37 -37.78
C ARG A 67 18.36 26.91 -37.87
N GLY A 68 17.71 27.06 -36.71
CA GLY A 68 16.47 27.79 -36.45
C GLY A 68 15.96 27.37 -35.07
N ASP A 69 16.25 28.10 -33.99
CA ASP A 69 15.63 29.36 -33.55
C ASP A 69 14.20 29.18 -32.99
N LEU A 70 14.14 29.08 -31.65
CA LEU A 70 13.22 29.70 -30.67
C LEU A 70 11.72 29.92 -31.05
N PRO A 71 10.78 29.64 -30.11
CA PRO A 71 10.74 30.38 -28.84
C PRO A 71 10.31 29.61 -27.58
N HIS A 72 10.44 30.28 -26.42
CA HIS A 72 9.70 29.95 -25.20
C HIS A 72 8.19 30.07 -25.44
N THR A 73 7.42 29.11 -24.92
CA THR A 73 6.05 29.36 -24.46
C THR A 73 5.91 28.86 -23.03
N ASP A 74 5.71 29.79 -22.11
CA ASP A 74 5.04 29.48 -20.84
C ASP A 74 3.64 28.92 -21.14
N ARG A 75 3.23 27.89 -20.40
CA ARG A 75 1.88 27.32 -20.49
C ARG A 75 1.52 26.56 -19.23
N MET A 76 0.97 27.27 -18.24
CA MET A 76 0.14 26.68 -17.20
C MET A 76 -0.93 25.79 -17.84
N HIS A 77 -0.98 24.51 -17.47
CA HIS A 77 -2.14 23.65 -17.71
C HIS A 77 -3.01 23.64 -16.46
N THR A 78 -3.92 24.62 -16.41
CA THR A 78 -4.97 24.75 -15.39
C THR A 78 -5.92 23.55 -15.45
N TYR A 79 -6.47 23.16 -14.30
CA TYR A 79 -7.60 22.23 -14.24
C TYR A 79 -8.83 22.82 -14.93
N ALA A 80 -9.36 22.13 -15.94
CA ALA A 80 -10.80 22.00 -16.19
C ALA A 80 -11.06 20.93 -17.25
N ASP A 81 -12.20 20.23 -17.08
CA ASP A 81 -12.98 19.50 -18.09
C ASP A 81 -12.25 18.52 -19.04
N SER A 82 -12.51 17.24 -18.81
CA SER A 82 -12.25 16.17 -19.78
C SER A 82 -13.41 15.18 -19.73
N CYS A 83 -14.48 15.46 -20.48
CA CYS A 83 -15.45 14.45 -20.88
C CYS A 83 -14.73 13.28 -21.58
N LEU A 84 -14.59 12.14 -20.89
CA LEU A 84 -13.99 10.92 -21.43
C LEU A 84 -15.11 9.97 -21.92
N PRO A 85 -15.20 9.69 -23.24
CA PRO A 85 -16.25 8.83 -23.81
C PRO A 85 -15.89 7.34 -23.71
N GLU A 86 -16.89 6.52 -23.36
CA GLU A 86 -17.03 5.05 -23.56
C GLU A 86 -15.88 4.08 -23.16
N GLU A 87 -14.67 4.52 -22.81
CA GLU A 87 -13.59 3.64 -22.31
C GLU A 87 -13.65 3.39 -20.79
N LEU A 88 -14.55 4.09 -20.08
CA LEU A 88 -14.79 3.88 -18.65
C LEU A 88 -15.43 2.51 -18.42
N GLY A 89 -14.96 1.81 -17.38
CA GLY A 89 -15.55 0.56 -16.91
C GLY A 89 -16.94 0.76 -16.31
N GLN A 90 -17.57 -0.32 -15.85
CA GLN A 90 -18.83 -0.20 -15.11
C GLN A 90 -18.55 0.52 -13.79
N LEU A 91 -18.88 1.82 -13.77
CA LEU A 91 -18.74 2.73 -12.65
C LEU A 91 -20.09 2.84 -11.94
N VAL A 92 -20.11 2.56 -10.64
CA VAL A 92 -21.32 2.56 -9.82
C VAL A 92 -21.05 3.37 -8.56
N THR A 93 -21.95 4.29 -8.21
CA THR A 93 -21.75 5.31 -7.17
C THR A 93 -22.97 5.41 -6.26
N GLY A 94 -22.77 5.71 -4.98
CA GLY A 94 -23.87 5.94 -4.03
C GLY A 94 -24.48 4.64 -3.52
N ALA A 95 -23.75 3.92 -2.68
CA ALA A 95 -24.19 2.64 -2.13
C ALA A 95 -25.34 2.82 -1.11
N SER A 96 -26.16 1.78 -0.93
CA SER A 96 -27.19 1.74 0.11
C SER A 96 -26.57 1.81 1.50
N ILE A 97 -27.04 2.76 2.32
CA ILE A 97 -26.59 2.91 3.71
C ILE A 97 -27.03 1.70 4.57
N GLN A 98 -28.18 1.11 4.28
CA GLN A 98 -28.71 -0.05 5.01
C GLN A 98 -27.84 -1.30 4.76
N GLU A 99 -27.34 -1.47 3.53
CA GLU A 99 -26.53 -2.63 3.14
C GLU A 99 -25.05 -2.51 3.53
N LEU A 100 -24.59 -1.37 4.06
CA LEU A 100 -23.21 -1.24 4.55
C LEU A 100 -22.89 -2.29 5.60
N GLU A 101 -23.79 -2.51 6.56
CA GLU A 101 -23.59 -3.43 7.68
C GLU A 101 -23.55 -4.92 7.25
N SER A 102 -24.00 -5.24 6.02
CA SER A 102 -23.89 -6.58 5.45
C SER A 102 -22.53 -6.88 4.82
N VAL A 103 -21.65 -5.86 4.68
CA VAL A 103 -20.29 -5.95 4.11
C VAL A 103 -19.21 -5.48 5.10
N PHE A 104 -19.53 -4.50 5.95
CA PHE A 104 -18.57 -3.70 6.69
C PHE A 104 -18.87 -3.65 8.21
N PRO A 105 -17.84 -3.72 9.07
CA PRO A 105 -17.99 -3.45 10.50
C PRO A 105 -18.51 -2.04 10.80
N GLU A 106 -19.34 -1.92 11.84
CA GLU A 106 -19.97 -0.68 12.33
C GLU A 106 -19.05 0.56 12.26
N TYR A 107 -17.79 0.45 12.70
CA TYR A 107 -16.89 1.59 12.75
C TYR A 107 -16.55 2.17 11.36
N ILE A 108 -16.32 1.35 10.33
CA ILE A 108 -16.07 1.86 8.97
C ILE A 108 -17.37 2.25 8.26
N SER A 109 -18.47 1.50 8.48
CA SER A 109 -19.82 1.88 8.03
C SER A 109 -20.24 3.27 8.53
N GLY A 110 -19.95 3.56 9.80
CA GLY A 110 -20.13 4.87 10.43
C GLY A 110 -18.98 5.86 10.19
N ALA A 111 -18.02 5.58 9.31
CA ALA A 111 -16.92 6.48 8.94
C ALA A 111 -16.90 6.85 7.46
N ILE A 112 -17.66 6.16 6.61
CA ILE A 112 -17.89 6.52 5.22
C ILE A 112 -18.81 7.75 5.17
N ARG A 113 -18.45 8.74 4.35
CA ARG A 113 -19.23 9.97 4.16
C ARG A 113 -20.61 9.63 3.59
N ARG A 114 -21.63 10.40 3.97
CA ARG A 114 -23.00 10.21 3.50
C ARG A 114 -23.42 11.34 2.58
N ASP A 115 -23.64 11.01 1.31
CA ASP A 115 -23.95 11.97 0.26
C ASP A 115 -25.47 12.01 0.03
N HIS A 116 -26.05 13.21 0.11
CA HIS A 116 -27.47 13.45 -0.16
C HIS A 116 -27.75 13.48 -1.67
N SER A 117 -28.91 12.99 -2.09
CA SER A 117 -29.41 13.22 -3.45
C SER A 117 -29.69 14.69 -3.71
N VAL A 118 -29.73 15.10 -4.99
CA VAL A 118 -30.05 16.47 -5.40
C VAL A 118 -31.44 16.90 -4.89
N ASP A 119 -32.38 15.96 -4.83
CA ASP A 119 -33.74 16.15 -4.31
C ASP A 119 -33.84 16.08 -2.77
N GLY A 120 -32.73 15.82 -2.07
CA GLY A 120 -32.62 15.75 -0.60
C GLY A 120 -33.23 14.51 0.07
N ASP A 121 -34.24 13.88 -0.55
CA ASP A 121 -35.06 12.79 0.01
C ASP A 121 -34.31 11.45 0.21
N ARG A 122 -33.24 11.20 -0.55
CA ARG A 122 -32.45 9.96 -0.46
C ARG A 122 -31.01 10.26 -0.02
N MET A 123 -30.49 9.44 0.91
CA MET A 123 -29.12 9.52 1.40
C MET A 123 -28.37 8.25 1.01
N SER A 124 -27.16 8.40 0.48
CA SER A 124 -26.31 7.31 -0.02
C SER A 124 -24.96 7.30 0.69
N ALA A 125 -24.31 6.14 0.76
CA ALA A 125 -22.94 6.05 1.21
C ALA A 125 -21.99 6.41 0.06
N ALA A 126 -20.98 7.24 0.35
CA ALA A 126 -19.97 7.70 -0.60
C ALA A 126 -18.95 6.59 -0.96
N ILE A 127 -19.47 5.48 -1.49
CA ILE A 127 -18.73 4.38 -2.09
C ILE A 127 -18.91 4.45 -3.61
N THR A 128 -17.79 4.33 -4.30
CA THR A 128 -17.72 4.13 -5.75
C THR A 128 -17.07 2.79 -6.03
N MET A 129 -17.67 1.98 -6.91
CA MET A 129 -17.05 0.78 -7.47
C MET A 129 -16.81 0.94 -8.96
N ASN A 130 -15.64 0.52 -9.44
CA ASN A 130 -15.26 0.55 -10.85
C ASN A 130 -14.77 -0.83 -11.28
N PHE A 131 -15.33 -1.33 -12.38
CA PHE A 131 -14.93 -2.57 -13.05
C PHE A 131 -14.36 -2.26 -14.45
N PRO A 132 -13.04 -2.03 -14.59
CA PRO A 132 -12.42 -1.71 -15.87
C PRO A 132 -12.69 -2.76 -16.96
N PRO A 133 -12.94 -2.36 -18.23
CA PRO A 133 -13.38 -3.27 -19.29
C PRO A 133 -12.25 -4.21 -19.77
N ARG A 134 -11.01 -3.86 -19.43
CA ARG A 134 -9.80 -4.71 -19.45
C ARG A 134 -9.08 -4.48 -18.13
N SER A 135 -8.50 -5.51 -17.53
CA SER A 135 -7.73 -5.32 -16.29
C SER A 135 -6.53 -4.41 -16.55
N ILE A 136 -6.45 -3.29 -15.82
CA ILE A 136 -5.37 -2.32 -15.96
C ILE A 136 -4.18 -2.88 -15.20
N GLY A 137 -3.37 -3.68 -15.90
CA GLY A 137 -2.45 -4.62 -15.27
C GLY A 137 -3.23 -5.64 -14.43
N ASP A 138 -2.79 -5.83 -13.18
CA ASP A 138 -3.35 -6.79 -12.22
C ASP A 138 -4.56 -6.25 -11.41
N VAL A 139 -5.11 -5.09 -11.80
CA VAL A 139 -6.30 -4.48 -11.18
C VAL A 139 -7.56 -4.90 -11.94
N ALA A 140 -8.50 -5.56 -11.25
CA ALA A 140 -9.73 -6.10 -11.85
C ALA A 140 -11.02 -5.47 -11.30
N CYS A 141 -10.98 -4.92 -10.09
CA CYS A 141 -12.07 -4.15 -9.50
C CYS A 141 -11.46 -3.15 -8.51
N ILE A 142 -11.88 -1.90 -8.57
CA ILE A 142 -11.49 -0.85 -7.61
C ILE A 142 -12.74 -0.47 -6.82
N MET A 143 -12.63 -0.42 -5.50
CA MET A 143 -13.59 0.25 -4.64
C MET A 143 -12.93 1.47 -4.01
N THR A 144 -13.55 2.63 -4.14
CA THR A 144 -13.16 3.88 -3.48
C THR A 144 -14.20 4.21 -2.41
N LEU A 145 -13.75 4.48 -1.17
CA LEU A 145 -14.59 4.96 -0.09
C LEU A 145 -14.13 6.37 0.30
N VAL A 146 -15.07 7.32 0.35
CA VAL A 146 -14.83 8.65 0.91
C VAL A 146 -15.06 8.60 2.42
N VAL A 147 -14.08 9.05 3.19
CA VAL A 147 -14.03 8.92 4.65
C VAL A 147 -14.20 10.28 5.32
N GLU A 148 -15.10 10.36 6.30
CA GLU A 148 -15.39 11.59 7.06
C GLU A 148 -14.12 12.20 7.69
N PRO A 149 -13.94 13.54 7.67
CA PRO A 149 -12.70 14.18 8.11
C PRO A 149 -12.27 13.83 9.54
N ASN A 150 -13.23 13.58 10.44
CA ASN A 150 -13.01 13.23 11.85
C ASN A 150 -12.71 11.74 12.10
N LYS A 151 -12.49 10.94 11.05
CA LYS A 151 -12.11 9.52 11.11
C LYS A 151 -10.72 9.26 10.53
N VAL A 152 -10.14 10.24 9.84
CA VAL A 152 -8.93 10.11 9.02
C VAL A 152 -7.72 9.67 9.83
N GLU A 153 -7.46 10.32 10.97
CA GLU A 153 -6.32 10.03 11.85
C GLU A 153 -6.39 8.61 12.42
N ARG A 154 -7.59 8.18 12.87
CA ARG A 154 -7.80 6.84 13.42
C ARG A 154 -7.72 5.75 12.35
N LEU A 155 -8.20 6.00 11.13
CA LEU A 155 -8.11 5.02 10.04
C LEU A 155 -6.68 4.91 9.48
N ALA A 156 -5.93 6.02 9.40
CA ALA A 156 -4.52 6.00 9.05
C ALA A 156 -3.68 5.20 10.07
N MET A 157 -3.94 5.39 11.36
CA MET A 157 -3.33 4.62 12.45
C MET A 157 -3.68 3.13 12.35
N LEU A 158 -4.97 2.79 12.24
CA LEU A 158 -5.42 1.40 12.21
C LEU A 158 -4.92 0.64 10.97
N LEU A 159 -4.96 1.26 9.78
CA LEU A 159 -4.62 0.58 8.52
C LEU A 159 -3.13 0.55 8.21
N PHE A 160 -2.35 1.54 8.64
CA PHE A 160 -0.94 1.70 8.23
C PHE A 160 0.03 1.94 9.39
N GLY A 161 -0.45 2.07 10.64
CA GLY A 161 0.38 2.48 11.77
C GLY A 161 0.87 3.94 11.67
N ALA A 162 0.25 4.75 10.81
CA ALA A 162 0.64 6.13 10.60
C ALA A 162 0.04 7.03 11.69
N HIS A 163 0.89 7.65 12.52
CA HIS A 163 0.45 8.67 13.46
C HIS A 163 0.23 10.00 12.74
N LEU A 164 -1.01 10.48 12.77
CA LEU A 164 -1.41 11.76 12.18
C LEU A 164 -1.85 12.71 13.28
N GLU A 165 -1.46 13.98 13.16
CA GLU A 165 -1.95 15.06 14.00
C GLU A 165 -2.55 16.17 13.13
N SER A 166 -3.70 16.69 13.54
CA SER A 166 -4.36 17.83 12.94
C SER A 166 -4.12 19.07 13.82
N ASP A 167 -3.26 19.99 13.38
CA ASP A 167 -2.92 21.25 14.06
C ASP A 167 -3.01 22.45 13.11
N GLY A 168 -3.46 23.60 13.61
CA GLY A 168 -3.68 24.82 12.83
C GLY A 168 -4.70 24.67 11.68
N GLY A 169 -5.52 23.62 11.68
CA GLY A 169 -6.37 23.25 10.54
C GLY A 169 -5.66 22.45 9.43
N SER A 170 -4.43 22.01 9.67
CA SER A 170 -3.61 21.21 8.75
C SER A 170 -3.22 19.84 9.34
N ARG A 171 -3.14 18.81 8.51
CA ARG A 171 -2.70 17.45 8.87
C ARG A 171 -1.20 17.29 8.67
N GLU A 172 -0.54 16.58 9.58
CA GLU A 172 0.87 16.18 9.45
C GLU A 172 1.07 14.73 9.90
N VAL A 173 1.96 14.00 9.22
CA VAL A 173 2.44 12.69 9.70
C VAL A 173 3.54 12.93 10.72
N VAL A 174 3.39 12.38 11.92
CA VAL A 174 4.40 12.46 12.98
C VAL A 174 5.22 11.16 13.00
N LEU A 175 6.50 11.29 12.67
CA LEU A 175 7.46 10.17 12.66
C LEU A 175 8.05 9.96 14.06
N GLN A 176 8.68 8.79 14.26
CA GLN A 176 9.47 8.52 15.45
C GLN A 176 10.57 9.59 15.62
N GLY A 177 10.71 10.10 16.85
CA GLY A 177 11.58 11.25 17.14
C GLY A 177 10.93 12.64 16.94
N GLY A 178 9.66 12.71 16.54
CA GLY A 178 8.91 13.97 16.45
C GLY A 178 9.08 14.74 15.15
N THR A 179 9.83 14.21 14.17
CA THR A 179 9.93 14.77 12.82
C THR A 179 8.55 14.73 12.15
N ARG A 180 8.13 15.86 11.57
CA ARG A 180 6.83 16.02 10.90
C ARG A 180 6.98 15.98 9.38
N VAL A 181 6.06 15.30 8.71
CA VAL A 181 5.91 15.33 7.24
C VAL A 181 4.55 15.97 6.93
N ARG A 182 4.59 17.17 6.35
CA ARG A 182 3.39 17.90 5.91
C ARG A 182 3.02 17.49 4.47
N PRO A 183 1.75 17.19 4.16
CA PRO A 183 1.31 16.95 2.78
C PRO A 183 1.40 18.23 1.93
N HIS A 184 1.65 18.08 0.62
CA HIS A 184 1.53 19.21 -0.30
C HIS A 184 1.25 18.75 -1.75
N PRO A 185 0.02 18.91 -2.27
CA PRO A 185 -1.22 19.22 -1.54
C PRO A 185 -1.75 18.01 -0.73
N GLN A 186 -1.32 16.80 -1.08
CA GLN A 186 -1.79 15.54 -0.51
C GLN A 186 -0.63 14.54 -0.41
N PHE A 187 -0.86 13.40 0.26
CA PHE A 187 0.02 12.24 0.21
C PHE A 187 -0.79 10.93 0.18
N LEU A 188 -0.10 9.81 -0.10
CA LEU A 188 -0.69 8.49 -0.23
C LEU A 188 -0.06 7.52 0.78
N LEU A 189 -0.86 7.01 1.71
CA LEU A 189 -0.50 5.82 2.50
C LEU A 189 -0.77 4.55 1.69
N GLN A 190 0.12 3.57 1.82
CA GLN A 190 0.07 2.25 1.18
C GLN A 190 0.88 1.25 2.02
N GLY A 191 0.61 -0.05 1.88
CA GLY A 191 1.30 -1.08 2.67
C GLY A 191 0.56 -1.40 3.97
N SER A 192 -0.71 -1.78 3.87
CA SER A 192 -1.50 -2.23 5.04
C SER A 192 -1.24 -3.70 5.35
N PRO A 193 -0.99 -4.11 6.62
CA PRO A 193 -0.82 -5.51 6.97
C PRO A 193 -2.18 -6.22 6.93
N SER A 194 -2.24 -7.45 6.40
CA SER A 194 -3.51 -8.16 6.17
C SER A 194 -4.38 -8.35 7.42
N LYS A 195 -3.78 -8.35 8.63
CA LYS A 195 -4.52 -8.35 9.89
C LYS A 195 -5.35 -7.06 10.08
N ALA A 196 -4.75 -5.89 9.87
CA ALA A 196 -5.44 -4.60 9.99
C ALA A 196 -6.60 -4.48 9.00
N ILE A 197 -6.43 -5.01 7.78
CA ILE A 197 -7.49 -5.05 6.76
C ILE A 197 -8.70 -5.83 7.27
N SER A 198 -8.49 -7.02 7.86
CA SER A 198 -9.58 -7.81 8.44
C SER A 198 -10.21 -7.18 9.70
N GLU A 199 -9.45 -6.41 10.48
CA GLU A 199 -9.95 -5.72 11.69
C GLU A 199 -10.74 -4.45 11.35
N VAL A 200 -10.42 -3.75 10.25
CA VAL A 200 -11.09 -2.52 9.83
C VAL A 200 -12.25 -2.77 8.86
N PHE A 201 -12.06 -3.59 7.82
CA PHE A 201 -13.06 -3.81 6.77
C PHE A 201 -13.82 -5.14 6.88
N GLY A 202 -13.53 -5.94 7.92
CA GLY A 202 -14.13 -7.25 8.12
C GLY A 202 -13.58 -8.34 7.20
N LEU A 203 -14.02 -9.58 7.45
CA LEU A 203 -13.49 -10.77 6.79
C LEU A 203 -13.83 -10.86 5.30
N GLU A 204 -15.00 -10.36 4.88
CA GLU A 204 -15.44 -10.43 3.47
C GLU A 204 -14.61 -9.51 2.57
N THR A 205 -14.49 -8.25 2.95
CA THR A 205 -13.65 -7.28 2.23
C THR A 205 -12.17 -7.69 2.26
N ALA A 206 -11.66 -8.21 3.38
CA ALA A 206 -10.31 -8.76 3.46
C ALA A 206 -10.11 -9.97 2.52
N ALA A 207 -11.09 -10.86 2.40
CA ALA A 207 -11.07 -11.98 1.45
C ALA A 207 -11.17 -11.51 -0.01
N ALA A 208 -11.92 -10.43 -0.28
CA ALA A 208 -11.99 -9.80 -1.60
C ALA A 208 -10.64 -9.20 -2.03
N ILE A 209 -9.94 -8.54 -1.11
CA ILE A 209 -8.57 -8.04 -1.31
C ILE A 209 -7.58 -9.20 -1.49
N ALA A 210 -7.66 -10.26 -0.67
CA ALA A 210 -6.82 -11.45 -0.81
C ALA A 210 -7.04 -12.20 -2.14
N ALA A 211 -8.22 -12.05 -2.75
CA ALA A 211 -8.53 -12.62 -4.06
C ALA A 211 -7.98 -11.80 -5.25
N ALA A 212 -7.54 -10.55 -5.05
CA ALA A 212 -7.03 -9.69 -6.11
C ALA A 212 -5.78 -10.29 -6.80
N PRO A 213 -5.62 -10.17 -8.13
CA PRO A 213 -4.42 -10.65 -8.83
C PRO A 213 -3.14 -10.01 -8.29
N TYR A 214 -3.15 -8.68 -8.09
CA TYR A 214 -2.03 -7.93 -7.52
C TYR A 214 -1.62 -8.46 -6.13
N ARG A 215 -2.58 -8.79 -5.25
CA ARG A 215 -2.27 -9.33 -3.92
C ARG A 215 -1.60 -10.71 -3.98
N LYS A 216 -1.99 -11.56 -4.95
CA LYS A 216 -1.35 -12.86 -5.17
C LYS A 216 0.08 -12.70 -5.67
N GLN A 217 0.33 -11.73 -6.53
CA GLN A 217 1.68 -11.38 -7.00
C GLN A 217 2.55 -10.85 -5.84
N GLU A 218 2.03 -9.98 -4.99
CA GLU A 218 2.73 -9.52 -3.78
C GLU A 218 3.13 -10.68 -2.86
N ILE A 219 2.23 -11.63 -2.60
CA ILE A 219 2.51 -12.80 -1.75
C ILE A 219 3.62 -13.66 -2.37
N LEU A 220 3.59 -13.86 -3.70
CA LEU A 220 4.66 -14.56 -4.43
C LEU A 220 6.02 -13.82 -4.34
N MET A 221 6.00 -12.49 -4.29
CA MET A 221 7.18 -11.63 -4.08
C MET A 221 7.55 -11.45 -2.59
N GLY A 222 6.93 -12.19 -1.66
CA GLY A 222 7.20 -12.09 -0.21
C GLY A 222 6.75 -10.78 0.44
N THR A 223 5.92 -9.97 -0.23
CA THR A 223 5.46 -8.66 0.25
C THR A 223 4.33 -8.82 1.29
N TRP A 224 4.68 -8.72 2.57
CA TRP A 224 3.74 -8.97 3.67
C TRP A 224 2.64 -7.90 3.78
N ALA A 225 3.01 -6.61 3.74
CA ALA A 225 2.08 -5.49 3.81
C ALA A 225 1.66 -5.03 2.40
N THR A 226 0.36 -4.91 2.14
CA THR A 226 -0.19 -4.80 0.78
C THR A 226 -0.47 -3.37 0.32
N ARG A 227 -0.22 -3.12 -0.97
CA ARG A 227 -0.63 -1.91 -1.71
C ARG A 227 -2.02 -2.05 -2.33
N CYS A 228 -2.71 -3.18 -2.15
CA CYS A 228 -4.13 -3.31 -2.50
C CYS A 228 -5.06 -2.50 -1.58
N VAL A 229 -4.53 -1.88 -0.52
CA VAL A 229 -5.21 -0.85 0.27
C VAL A 229 -4.32 0.39 0.26
N THR A 230 -4.88 1.50 -0.18
CA THR A 230 -4.23 2.82 -0.13
C THR A 230 -5.18 3.87 0.43
N MET A 231 -4.63 4.96 0.95
CA MET A 231 -5.40 6.06 1.54
C MET A 231 -4.77 7.40 1.17
N THR A 232 -5.49 8.20 0.39
CA THR A 232 -5.10 9.58 0.03
C THR A 232 -5.58 10.53 1.11
N ILE A 233 -4.67 11.40 1.59
CA ILE A 233 -4.92 12.36 2.66
C ILE A 233 -4.43 13.74 2.21
N TYR A 234 -5.31 14.73 2.29
CA TYR A 234 -5.08 16.14 1.95
C TYR A 234 -4.46 16.90 3.14
N VAL A 235 -3.80 18.03 2.86
CA VAL A 235 -3.18 18.86 3.91
C VAL A 235 -4.23 19.53 4.81
N GLU A 236 -5.39 19.89 4.28
CA GLU A 236 -6.50 20.49 5.03
C GLU A 236 -7.16 19.46 5.97
N ALA A 237 -7.31 19.79 7.25
CA ALA A 237 -7.92 18.89 8.25
C ALA A 237 -9.45 18.73 8.11
N HIS A 238 -10.11 19.56 7.31
CA HIS A 238 -11.54 19.48 7.03
C HIS A 238 -11.90 18.72 5.76
N GLU A 239 -10.91 18.39 4.91
CA GLU A 239 -11.12 17.54 3.74
C GLU A 239 -11.29 16.06 4.16
N PRO A 240 -12.08 15.25 3.42
CA PRO A 240 -12.20 13.83 3.67
C PRO A 240 -10.93 13.09 3.19
N ALA A 241 -10.78 11.82 3.58
CA ALA A 241 -9.77 10.95 2.97
C ALA A 241 -10.41 10.03 1.91
N LEU A 242 -9.62 9.60 0.92
CA LEU A 242 -10.05 8.61 -0.08
C LEU A 242 -9.32 7.29 0.18
N ILE A 243 -10.05 6.27 0.63
CA ILE A 243 -9.52 4.91 0.72
C ILE A 243 -9.80 4.18 -0.59
N ASN A 244 -8.78 3.56 -1.20
CA ASN A 244 -8.94 2.74 -2.39
C ASN A 244 -8.56 1.29 -2.10
N LEU A 245 -9.42 0.36 -2.52
CA LEU A 245 -9.28 -1.09 -2.34
C LEU A 245 -9.24 -1.77 -3.72
N ASN A 246 -8.17 -2.52 -4.00
CA ASN A 246 -8.07 -3.39 -5.17
C ASN A 246 -8.64 -4.77 -4.82
N LEU A 247 -9.74 -5.16 -5.48
CA LEU A 247 -10.50 -6.37 -5.20
C LEU A 247 -10.35 -7.43 -6.30
N GLY A 248 -10.47 -8.72 -5.94
CA GLY A 248 -10.65 -9.80 -6.90
C GLY A 248 -12.03 -9.74 -7.57
N LEU A 249 -12.09 -9.78 -8.90
CA LEU A 249 -13.29 -9.52 -9.70
C LEU A 249 -14.57 -10.22 -9.19
N LYS A 250 -14.51 -11.52 -8.92
CA LYS A 250 -15.65 -12.32 -8.45
C LYS A 250 -16.15 -11.95 -7.06
N GLN A 251 -15.28 -11.37 -6.23
CA GLN A 251 -15.61 -10.87 -4.90
C GLN A 251 -16.06 -9.41 -4.95
N GLY A 252 -15.48 -8.61 -5.86
CA GLY A 252 -15.96 -7.26 -6.18
C GLY A 252 -17.42 -7.26 -6.61
N PHE A 253 -17.82 -8.16 -7.53
CA PHE A 253 -19.24 -8.32 -7.89
C PHE A 253 -20.12 -8.69 -6.70
N LYS A 254 -19.73 -9.67 -5.86
CA LYS A 254 -20.51 -10.03 -4.66
C LYS A 254 -20.72 -8.87 -3.67
N ILE A 255 -19.74 -7.99 -3.53
CA ILE A 255 -19.83 -6.81 -2.67
C ILE A 255 -20.71 -5.73 -3.34
N HIS A 256 -20.55 -5.52 -4.65
CA HIS A 256 -21.44 -4.67 -5.46
C HIS A 256 -22.91 -5.12 -5.33
N ASP A 257 -23.18 -6.42 -5.51
CA ASP A 257 -24.52 -7.01 -5.53
C ASP A 257 -25.23 -6.91 -4.17
N LYS A 258 -24.50 -6.62 -3.09
CA LYS A 258 -25.05 -6.21 -1.79
C LYS A 258 -25.24 -4.70 -1.72
N LEU A 259 -24.15 -3.93 -1.91
CA LEU A 259 -24.12 -2.48 -1.70
C LEU A 259 -25.06 -1.70 -2.65
N TYR A 260 -25.36 -2.27 -3.82
CA TYR A 260 -26.22 -1.68 -4.84
C TYR A 260 -27.43 -2.58 -5.16
N THR A 261 -27.84 -3.47 -4.23
CA THR A 261 -29.12 -4.20 -4.38
C THR A 261 -30.25 -3.19 -4.57
N SER A 262 -31.05 -3.33 -5.63
CA SER A 262 -32.07 -2.35 -5.98
C SER A 262 -33.10 -2.15 -4.87
N GLY A 263 -33.14 -0.95 -4.30
CA GLY A 263 -34.28 -0.44 -3.55
C GLY A 263 -35.45 -0.10 -4.49
N GLU A 264 -36.01 -1.12 -5.15
CA GLU A 264 -37.31 -1.04 -5.82
C GLU A 264 -38.42 -0.95 -4.76
N ILE A 265 -38.89 0.28 -4.56
CA ILE A 265 -40.13 0.66 -3.85
C ILE A 265 -40.77 1.79 -4.68
#